data_AF-A0A7Z6XHJ8-F1
#
_entry.id   AF-A0A7Z6XHJ8-F1
#
_cell.length_a   1.000
_cell.length_b   1.000
_cell.length_c   1.000
_cell.angle_alpha   90.00
_cell.angle_beta   90.00
_cell.angle_gamma   90.00
#
_symmetry.space_group_name_H-M   'P 1'
#
loop_
_entity.id
_entity.type
_entity.pdbx_description
1 polymer ?
#
loop_
_entity_poly.entity_id
_entity_poly.type
_entity_poly.pdbx_seq_one_letter_code
_entity_poly.pdbx_strand_id
1 'polypeptide(L)' 'MRALQVPESVRMALSRKLLVVTAAAKHDLPDAARRLDRLMKDLDEGRFPEGD' A
#
# COMPACT_ATOMS: atom_id res chain seq x y z
N MET A 1 -19.82 14.46 -4.98
CA MET A 1 -18.81 13.39 -4.89
C MET A 1 -18.42 13.23 -3.43
N ARG A 2 -18.75 12.10 -2.79
CA ARG A 2 -18.18 11.76 -1.48
C ARG A 2 -16.77 11.22 -1.76
N ALA A 3 -15.75 12.03 -1.51
CA ALA A 3 -14.44 11.45 -1.24
C ALA A 3 -14.64 10.52 -0.03
N LEU A 4 -14.31 9.23 -0.16
CA LEU A 4 -14.11 8.39 1.02
C LEU A 4 -13.10 9.14 1.87
N GLN A 5 -13.51 9.68 3.01
CA GLN A 5 -12.57 10.23 3.98
C GLN A 5 -11.86 9.04 4.60
N VAL A 6 -10.88 8.52 3.86
CA VAL A 6 -9.93 7.55 4.37
C VAL A 6 -9.31 8.18 5.64
N PRO A 7 -9.29 7.48 6.78
CA PRO A 7 -8.65 8.02 7.97
C PRO A 7 -7.18 8.36 7.71
N GLU A 8 -6.66 9.38 8.40
CA GLU A 8 -5.25 9.77 8.26
C GLU A 8 -4.30 8.62 8.63
N SER A 9 -4.68 7.82 9.63
CA SER A 9 -3.96 6.61 10.03
C SER A 9 -3.78 5.63 8.86
N VAL A 10 -4.84 5.44 8.07
CA VAL A 10 -4.83 4.57 6.88
C VAL A 10 -3.97 5.16 5.77
N ARG A 11 -4.04 6.48 5.52
CA ARG A 11 -3.16 7.15 4.54
C ARG A 11 -1.68 6.99 4.92
N MET A 12 -1.37 7.14 6.20
CA MET A 12 -0.01 6.99 6.72
C MET A 12 0.47 5.54 6.64
N ALA A 13 -0.37 4.57 6.99
CA ALA A 13 -0.05 3.14 6.86
C ALA A 13 0.18 2.73 5.39
N LEU A 14 -0.63 3.24 4.47
CA LEU A 14 -0.46 3.04 3.03
C LEU A 14 0.87 3.63 2.53
N SER A 15 1.17 4.87 2.93
CA SER A 15 2.43 5.54 2.56
C SER A 15 3.65 4.74 3.04
N ARG A 16 3.62 4.22 4.28
CA ARG A 16 4.68 3.34 4.79
C ARG A 16 4.82 2.05 3.97
N LYS A 17 3.72 1.37 3.66
CA LYS A 17 3.77 0.15 2.82
C LYS A 17 4.35 0.43 1.43
N LEU A 18 3.99 1.55 0.80
CA LEU A 18 4.54 1.96 -0.50
C LEU A 18 6.04 2.28 -0.43
N LEU A 19 6.51 2.88 0.65
CA LEU A 19 7.94 3.11 0.85
C LEU A 19 8.72 1.79 0.98
N VAL A 20 8.15 0.77 1.65
CA VAL A 20 8.77 -0.57 1.74
C VAL A 20 8.85 -1.23 0.35
N VAL A 21 7.80 -1.12 -0.45
CA VAL A 21 7.80 -1.63 -1.85
C VAL A 21 8.85 -0.89 -2.69
N THR A 22 8.95 0.42 -2.55
CA THR A 22 9.92 1.25 -3.27
C THR A 22 11.36 0.93 -2.85
N ALA A 23 11.59 0.66 -1.57
CA ALA A 23 12.89 0.21 -1.08
C ALA A 23 13.27 -1.16 -1.64
N ALA A 24 12.32 -2.10 -1.71
CA ALA A 24 12.52 -3.40 -2.34
C ALA A 24 12.86 -3.26 -3.83
N ALA A 25 12.22 -2.35 -4.55
CA ALA A 25 12.45 -2.13 -5.98
C ALA A 25 13.91 -1.75 -6.32
N LYS A 26 14.66 -1.21 -5.36
CA LYS A 26 16.09 -0.88 -5.53
C LYS A 26 16.99 -2.12 -5.57
N HIS A 27 16.53 -3.25 -5.03
CA HIS A 27 17.34 -4.46 -4.85
C HIS A 27 16.76 -5.67 -5.58
N ASP A 28 15.43 -5.79 -5.60
CA ASP A 28 14.69 -6.87 -6.24
C ASP A 28 13.40 -6.30 -6.86
N LEU A 29 13.49 -5.94 -8.14
CA LEU A 29 12.37 -5.39 -8.90
C LEU A 29 11.22 -6.41 -9.08
N PRO A 30 11.48 -7.70 -9.40
CA PRO A 30 10.43 -8.72 -9.43
C PRO A 30 9.68 -8.89 -8.09
N ASP A 31 10.38 -8.92 -6.97
CA ASP A 31 9.75 -9.03 -5.65
C ASP A 31 8.94 -7.77 -5.31
N ALA A 32 9.46 -6.59 -5.62
CA ALA A 32 8.73 -5.34 -5.47
C ALA A 32 7.42 -5.31 -6.27
N ALA A 33 7.45 -5.79 -7.52
CA ALA A 33 6.25 -5.89 -8.35
C ALA A 33 5.20 -6.82 -7.73
N ARG A 34 5.60 -7.99 -7.23
CA ARG A 34 4.67 -8.91 -6.54
C ARG A 34 4.06 -8.31 -5.28
N ARG A 35 4.84 -7.54 -4.51
CA ARG A 35 4.36 -6.84 -3.31
C ARG A 35 3.37 -5.73 -3.67
N LEU A 36 3.65 -4.99 -4.75
CA LEU A 36 2.76 -3.96 -5.26
C LEU A 36 1.43 -4.56 -5.73
N ASP A 37 1.47 -5.64 -6.51
CA ASP A 37 0.27 -6.33 -7.00
C ASP A 37 -0.62 -6.81 -5.83
N ARG A 38 0.00 -7.37 -4.79
CA ARG A 38 -0.74 -7.76 -3.58
C ARG A 38 -1.37 -6.57 -2.88
N LEU A 39 -0.64 -5.47 -2.74
CA LEU A 39 -1.17 -4.23 -2.13
C LEU A 39 -2.34 -3.67 -2.94
N MET A 40 -2.24 -3.64 -4.27
CA MET A 40 -3.33 -3.20 -5.15
C MET A 40 -4.56 -4.09 -4.99
N LYS A 41 -4.38 -5.42 -4.98
CA LYS A 41 -5.49 -6.36 -4.77
C LYS A 41 -6.17 -6.17 -3.41
N ASP A 42 -5.39 -5.95 -2.35
CA ASP A 42 -5.95 -5.68 -1.02
C ASP A 42 -6.80 -4.39 -1.05
N LEU A 43 -6.33 -3.34 -1.71
CA LEU A 43 -7.08 -2.08 -1.86
C LEU A 43 -8.36 -2.23 -2.69
N ASP A 44 -8.31 -2.99 -3.79
CA ASP A 44 -9.48 -3.27 -4.63
C ASP A 44 -10.55 -4.07 -3.87
N GLU A 45 -10.13 -4.93 -2.94
CA GLU A 45 -11.03 -5.67 -2.03
C GLU A 45 -11.47 -4.83 -0.81
N GLY A 46 -11.08 -3.55 -0.72
CA GLY A 46 -11.41 -2.66 0.40
C GLY A 46 -10.65 -2.97 1.70
N ARG A 47 -9.59 -3.80 1.63
CA ARG A 47 -8.73 -4.18 2.74
C ARG A 47 -7.61 -3.15 2.88
N PHE A 48 -7.92 -2.06 3.56
CA PHE A 48 -6.94 -1.02 3.84
C PHE A 48 -5.92 -1.44 4.89
N PRO A 49 -4.66 -1.01 4.79
CA PRO A 49 -3.69 -1.23 5.84
C PRO A 49 -4.10 -0.48 7.11
N GLU A 50 -4.24 -1.22 8.21
CA GLU A 50 -4.39 -0.65 9.54
C GLU A 50 -3.02 -0.18 10.05
N GLY A 51 -3.01 0.93 10.80
CA GLY A 51 -1.78 1.37 11.46
C GLY A 51 -1.55 0.50 12.69
N ASP A 52 -0.34 -0.07 12.81
CA ASP A 52 0.17 -0.63 14.07
C ASP A 52 0.15 0.41 15.21
#